data_AF-A0A951J5X3-F1
#
_entry.id   AF-A0A951J5X3-F1
#
_cell.length_a   1.000
_cell.length_b   1.000
_cell.length_c   1.000
_cell.angle_alpha   90.00
_cell.angle_beta   90.00
_cell.angle_gamma   90.00
#
_symmetry.space_group_name_H-M   'P 1'
#
loop_
_entity.id
_entity.type
_entity.pdbx_description
1 polymer ?
#
loop_
_entity_poly.entity_id
_entity_poly.type
_entity_poly.pdbx_seq_one_letter_code
_entity_poly.pdbx_strand_id
1 'polypeptide(L)'
;MNVADVYDYRNFDNHRIQGAKRTNQFISLPEEVYVESKFDQLITNTGFDSFEEWAIASQTTALIVIQRDTLIYEKYFNGFDRDVYFHSQSMANSCIRSLKTW
;
A
#
# COMPACT_ATOMS: atom_id res chain seq x y z
N MET A 1 19.91 18.62 -6.54
CA MET A 1 19.36 17.27 -6.25
C MET A 1 17.94 17.54 -5.80
N ASN A 2 16.97 17.46 -6.71
CA ASN A 2 15.66 18.15 -6.62
C ASN A 2 14.49 17.18 -6.83
N VAL A 3 14.51 16.02 -6.20
CA VAL A 3 13.37 15.09 -6.27
C VAL A 3 12.78 14.99 -4.87
N ALA A 4 11.47 15.20 -4.77
CA ALA A 4 10.76 15.10 -3.51
C ALA A 4 10.86 13.66 -2.97
N ASP A 5 11.20 13.53 -1.70
CA ASP A 5 11.38 12.24 -1.03
C ASP A 5 10.43 12.15 0.19
N VAL A 6 10.06 10.93 0.57
CA VAL A 6 9.30 10.61 1.79
C VAL A 6 9.96 11.22 3.02
N TYR A 7 11.28 11.36 3.02
CA TYR A 7 12.04 11.90 4.17
C TYR A 7 12.15 13.42 4.21
N ASP A 8 11.53 14.14 3.26
CA ASP A 8 11.57 15.61 3.21
C ASP A 8 10.99 16.26 4.47
N TYR A 9 10.06 15.59 5.17
CA TYR A 9 9.53 16.09 6.46
C TYR A 9 10.61 16.26 7.54
N ARG A 10 11.80 15.65 7.38
CA ARG A 10 12.93 15.84 8.29
C ARG A 10 13.69 17.13 8.03
N ASN A 11 13.63 17.64 6.80
CA ASN A 11 14.40 18.80 6.34
C ASN A 11 13.53 20.08 6.21
N PHE A 12 12.21 19.93 6.18
CA PHE A 12 11.24 21.02 6.02
C PHE A 12 10.18 21.01 7.13
N ASP A 13 9.53 22.15 7.34
CA ASP A 13 8.41 22.27 8.27
C ASP A 13 7.33 21.22 7.93
N ASN A 14 6.97 20.43 8.94
CA ASN A 14 6.00 19.36 8.80
C ASN A 14 4.82 19.58 9.73
N HIS A 15 3.64 19.17 9.27
CA HIS A 15 2.44 19.10 10.09
C HIS A 15 2.04 17.64 10.26
N ARG A 16 2.15 17.13 11.49
CA ARG A 16 1.82 15.73 11.77
C ARG A 16 0.31 15.55 11.88
N ILE A 17 -0.25 14.75 10.98
CA ILE A 17 -1.64 14.29 11.09
C ILE A 17 -1.71 13.25 12.21
N GLN A 18 -2.47 13.54 13.27
CA GLN A 18 -2.63 12.61 14.39
C GLN A 18 -3.73 11.59 14.08
N GLY A 19 -3.41 10.31 14.24
CA GLY A 19 -4.41 9.24 14.20
C GLY A 19 -5.44 9.38 15.31
N ALA A 20 -6.64 8.81 15.10
CA ALA A 20 -7.69 8.80 16.10
C ALA A 20 -7.27 8.01 17.35
N LYS A 21 -7.76 8.42 18.52
CA LYS A 21 -7.50 7.72 19.80
C LYS A 21 -8.06 6.29 19.84
N ARG A 22 -9.05 6.00 19.01
CA ARG A 22 -9.64 4.67 18.82
C ARG A 22 -9.72 4.41 17.33
N THR A 23 -9.25 3.25 16.92
CA THR A 23 -9.27 2.79 15.53
C THR A 23 -10.17 1.57 15.43
N ASN A 24 -10.87 1.45 14.31
CA ASN A 24 -11.51 0.18 13.96
C ASN A 24 -10.45 -0.73 13.36
N GLN A 25 -10.49 -2.00 13.74
CA GLN A 25 -9.66 -3.04 13.13
C GLN A 25 -10.50 -3.78 12.09
N PHE A 26 -9.91 -4.04 10.93
CA PHE A 26 -10.53 -4.94 9.95
C PHE A 26 -10.60 -6.35 10.52
N ILE A 27 -11.69 -7.04 10.25
CA ILE A 27 -11.76 -8.49 10.48
C ILE A 27 -10.76 -9.13 9.50
N SER A 28 -9.82 -9.93 10.00
CA SER A 28 -8.80 -10.56 9.17
C SER A 28 -9.19 -12.02 8.88
N LEU A 29 -9.37 -12.35 7.61
CA LEU A 29 -9.58 -13.71 7.11
C LEU A 29 -8.72 -13.89 5.86
N PRO A 30 -7.41 -14.19 6.03
CA PRO A 30 -6.48 -14.27 4.91
C PRO A 30 -6.87 -15.36 3.92
N GLU A 31 -6.98 -14.98 2.65
CA GLU A 31 -7.22 -15.87 1.51
C GLU A 31 -6.09 -15.73 0.49
N GLU A 32 -4.84 -15.93 0.94
CA GLU A 32 -3.64 -15.67 0.12
C GLU A 32 -3.65 -16.42 -1.21
N VAL A 33 -3.92 -17.72 -1.18
CA VAL A 33 -3.97 -18.56 -2.37
C VAL A 33 -5.01 -18.04 -3.38
N TYR A 34 -6.17 -17.60 -2.89
CA TYR A 34 -7.21 -17.06 -3.74
C TYR A 34 -6.77 -15.74 -4.39
N VAL A 35 -6.18 -14.83 -3.61
CA VAL A 35 -5.74 -13.53 -4.10
C VAL A 35 -4.57 -13.68 -5.07
N GLU A 36 -3.56 -14.48 -4.74
CA GLU A 36 -2.41 -14.75 -5.61
C GLU A 36 -2.83 -15.41 -6.92
N SER A 37 -3.80 -16.35 -6.89
CA SER A 37 -4.32 -16.99 -8.12
C SER A 37 -4.95 -16.01 -9.12
N LYS A 38 -5.40 -14.83 -8.67
CA LYS A 38 -5.90 -13.78 -9.59
C LYS A 38 -4.80 -13.17 -10.44
N PHE A 39 -3.54 -13.33 -10.05
CA PHE A 39 -2.38 -12.82 -10.77
C PHE A 39 -1.72 -13.88 -11.66
N ASP A 40 -2.18 -15.14 -11.66
CA ASP A 40 -1.58 -16.23 -12.46
C ASP A 40 -1.48 -15.88 -13.95
N GLN A 41 -2.52 -15.26 -14.52
CA GLN A 41 -2.51 -14.80 -15.92
C GLN A 41 -1.47 -13.69 -16.15
N LEU A 42 -1.32 -12.78 -15.19
CA LEU A 42 -0.33 -11.71 -15.27
C LEU A 42 1.08 -12.29 -15.24
N ILE A 43 1.35 -13.18 -14.27
CA ILE A 43 2.63 -13.87 -14.08
C ILE A 43 3.03 -14.62 -15.35
N THR A 44 2.10 -15.42 -15.89
CA THR A 44 2.29 -16.19 -17.13
C THR A 44 2.66 -15.29 -18.31
N ASN A 45 2.02 -14.13 -18.44
CA ASN A 45 2.30 -13.20 -19.55
C ASN A 45 3.61 -12.43 -19.38
N THR A 46 4.05 -12.21 -18.15
CA THR A 46 5.30 -11.50 -17.83
C THR A 46 6.52 -12.41 -17.83
N GLY A 47 6.34 -13.72 -17.73
CA GLY A 47 7.42 -14.71 -17.70
C GLY A 47 8.14 -14.82 -16.35
N PHE A 48 7.51 -14.37 -15.26
CA PHE A 48 8.01 -14.61 -13.90
C PHE A 48 7.55 -15.99 -13.41
N ASP A 49 8.29 -16.59 -12.47
CA ASP A 49 7.98 -17.92 -11.95
C ASP A 49 6.98 -17.88 -10.80
N SER A 50 6.78 -16.72 -10.16
CA SER A 50 5.88 -16.55 -9.03
C SER A 50 5.31 -15.14 -8.89
N PHE A 51 4.23 -15.03 -8.11
CA PHE A 51 3.64 -13.74 -7.75
C PHE A 51 4.62 -12.87 -6.95
N GLU A 52 5.35 -13.48 -6.01
CA GLU A 52 6.30 -12.77 -5.16
C GLU A 52 7.45 -12.18 -5.98
N GLU A 53 7.98 -12.94 -6.94
CA GLU A 53 9.01 -12.45 -7.86
C GLU A 53 8.51 -11.27 -8.69
N TRP A 54 7.30 -11.36 -9.24
CA TRP A 54 6.67 -10.25 -9.94
C TRP A 54 6.50 -9.02 -9.04
N ALA A 55 6.07 -9.20 -7.78
CA ALA A 55 5.88 -8.12 -6.82
C ALA A 55 7.21 -7.41 -6.47
N ILE A 56 8.28 -8.18 -6.29
CA ILE A 56 9.64 -7.66 -6.06
C ILE A 56 10.13 -6.91 -7.30
N ALA A 57 10.04 -7.53 -8.49
CA ALA A 57 10.53 -6.97 -9.75
C ALA A 57 9.79 -5.69 -10.16
N SER A 58 8.49 -5.60 -9.85
CA SER A 58 7.66 -4.40 -10.06
C SER A 58 7.91 -3.28 -9.04
N GLN A 59 8.85 -3.48 -8.10
CA GLN A 59 9.13 -2.55 -7.00
C GLN A 59 7.90 -2.28 -6.13
N THR A 60 6.99 -3.24 -6.01
CA THR A 60 5.84 -3.14 -5.12
C THR A 60 6.34 -3.04 -3.68
N THR A 61 5.72 -2.16 -2.87
CA THR A 61 6.09 -1.97 -1.46
C THR A 61 5.09 -2.63 -0.53
N ALA A 62 3.79 -2.53 -0.83
CA ALA A 62 2.72 -3.14 -0.09
C ALA A 62 1.54 -3.49 -1.01
N LEU A 63 0.89 -4.62 -0.74
CA LEU A 63 -0.39 -4.99 -1.35
C LEU A 63 -1.38 -5.37 -0.26
N ILE A 64 -2.51 -4.66 -0.24
CA ILE A 64 -3.59 -4.83 0.73
C ILE A 64 -4.89 -5.04 -0.05
N VAL A 65 -5.61 -6.13 0.23
CA VAL A 65 -6.91 -6.43 -0.38
C VAL A 65 -7.96 -6.56 0.71
N ILE A 66 -8.98 -5.72 0.60
CA ILE A 66 -10.12 -5.70 1.53
C ILE A 66 -11.38 -6.02 0.72
N GLN A 67 -12.15 -6.99 1.19
CA GLN A 67 -13.43 -7.37 0.60
C GLN A 67 -14.51 -7.40 1.68
N ARG A 68 -15.58 -6.62 1.50
CA ARG A 68 -16.73 -6.55 2.43
C ARG A 68 -16.27 -6.36 3.89
N ASP A 69 -15.46 -5.32 4.12
CA ASP A 69 -14.88 -4.97 5.43
C ASP A 69 -13.97 -6.04 6.07
N THR A 70 -13.57 -7.05 5.30
CA THR A 70 -12.67 -8.12 5.71
C THR A 70 -11.35 -7.95 5.00
N LEU A 71 -10.26 -7.95 5.75
CA LEU A 71 -8.90 -8.01 5.22
C LEU A 71 -8.64 -9.45 4.77
N ILE A 72 -8.55 -9.65 3.46
CA ILE A 72 -8.32 -10.97 2.86
C ILE A 72 -6.88 -11.14 2.38
N TYR A 73 -6.10 -10.06 2.29
CA TYR A 73 -4.68 -10.11 1.96
C TYR A 73 -3.94 -8.87 2.46
N GLU A 74 -2.80 -9.06 3.09
CA GLU A 74 -1.87 -8.00 3.51
C GLU A 74 -0.46 -8.56 3.41
N LYS A 75 0.32 -8.08 2.43
CA LYS A 75 1.76 -8.38 2.34
C LYS A 75 2.55 -7.13 2.04
N TYR A 76 3.76 -7.10 2.58
CA TYR A 76 4.75 -6.06 2.37
C TYR A 76 5.97 -6.68 1.69
N PHE A 77 6.54 -5.96 0.73
CA PHE A 77 7.61 -6.45 -0.15
C PHE A 77 8.82 -5.52 -0.03
N ASN A 78 9.97 -5.93 -0.58
CA ASN A 78 11.15 -5.07 -0.69
C ASN A 78 11.65 -4.48 0.63
N GLY A 79 11.46 -5.19 1.76
CA GLY A 79 11.90 -4.74 3.09
C GLY A 79 11.02 -3.67 3.72
N PHE A 80 9.84 -3.39 3.15
CA PHE A 80 8.84 -2.54 3.77
C PHE A 80 8.07 -3.30 4.85
N ASP A 81 7.58 -2.55 5.83
CA ASP A 81 6.73 -3.03 6.92
C ASP A 81 5.49 -2.10 7.00
N ARG A 82 4.47 -2.55 7.72
CA ARG A 82 3.20 -1.87 7.97
C ARG A 82 3.36 -0.44 8.46
N ASP A 83 4.33 -0.21 9.35
CA ASP A 83 4.50 1.06 10.04
C ASP A 83 5.43 2.04 9.32
N VAL A 84 5.78 1.76 8.06
CA VAL A 84 6.68 2.60 7.26
C VAL A 84 5.90 3.63 6.43
N TYR A 85 6.40 4.87 6.39
CA TYR A 85 5.85 5.92 5.53
C TYR A 85 6.19 5.66 4.06
N PHE A 86 5.22 5.87 3.17
CA PHE A 86 5.42 5.82 1.72
C PHE A 86 4.89 7.10 1.05
N HIS A 87 5.48 7.47 -0.09
CA HIS A 87 5.04 8.65 -0.82
C HIS A 87 3.75 8.33 -1.56
N SER A 88 2.64 8.93 -1.14
CA SER A 88 1.32 8.69 -1.74
C SER A 88 1.15 9.28 -3.14
N GLN A 89 2.12 10.08 -3.63
CA GLN A 89 2.08 10.73 -4.94
C GLN A 89 0.73 11.46 -5.12
N SER A 90 0.09 11.32 -6.29
CA SER A 90 -1.21 11.93 -6.60
C SER A 90 -2.38 11.40 -5.75
N MET A 91 -2.25 10.31 -4.99
CA MET A 91 -3.32 9.83 -4.11
C MET A 91 -3.67 10.83 -3.02
N ALA A 92 -2.70 11.64 -2.58
CA ALA A 92 -2.94 12.74 -1.65
C ALA A 92 -4.05 13.71 -2.13
N ASN A 93 -4.20 13.88 -3.45
CA ASN A 93 -5.23 14.75 -4.01
C ASN A 93 -6.66 14.24 -3.75
N SER A 94 -6.85 12.92 -3.64
CA SER A 94 -8.15 12.34 -3.30
C SER A 94 -8.55 12.74 -1.88
N CYS A 95 -7.62 12.65 -0.92
CA CYS A 95 -7.84 13.08 0.46
C CYS A 95 -8.23 14.56 0.54
N ILE A 96 -7.56 15.42 -0.23
CA ILE A 96 -7.87 16.85 -0.28
C ILE A 96 -9.28 17.10 -0.86
N ARG A 97 -9.68 16.35 -1.90
CA ARG A 97 -11.03 16.47 -2.49
C ARG A 97 -12.12 16.08 -1.49
N SER A 98 -11.93 15.00 -0.74
CA SER A 98 -12.88 14.56 0.29
C SER A 98 -13.06 15.59 1.41
N LEU A 99 -12.05 16.41 1.70
CA LEU A 99 -12.14 17.51 2.69
C LEU A 99 -12.86 18.76 2.15
N LYS A 100 -12.77 19.04 0.84
CA LYS A 100 -13.36 20.23 0.21
C LYS A 100 -14.84 20.07 -0.17
N THR A 101 -15.40 18.87 -0.06
CA THR A 101 -16.77 18.56 -0.50
C THR A 101 -17.78 18.67 0.66
N TRP A 102 -17.51 19.52 1.64
CA TRP A 102 -18.40 19.85 2.76
C TRP A 102 -18.70 21.34 2.78
#